data_AF-A0A7S2GVZ4-F1
#
_entry.id   AF-A0A7S2GVZ4-F1
#
_cell.length_a   1.000
_cell.length_b   1.000
_cell.length_c   1.000
_cell.angle_alpha   90.00
_cell.angle_beta   90.00
_cell.angle_gamma   90.00
#
_symmetry.space_group_name_H-M   'P 1'
#
loop_
_entity.id
_entity.type
_entity.pdbx_description
1 polymer ?
#
loop_
_entity_poly.entity_id
_entity_poly.type
_entity_poly.pdbx_seq_one_letter_code
_entity_poly.pdbx_strand_id
1 'polypeptide(L)'
;VAQHIAHKLAEPLMHRRVGRRYFNTNDAVDPKAQLAVFCGFYAALNPVGCPAGGIRPQLQLDVVNRAVHKRTLLESLGLEDPVALDDEEVRFEWKRHCQGATVITTYNHRVYRVKAVHFDKTPDSQFLHYSREEQTRTI
;
A
#
# COMPACT_ATOMS: atom_id res chain seq x y z
N VAL A 1 5.64 0.88 -21.23
CA VAL A 1 4.69 0.16 -22.12
C VAL A 1 3.94 -0.95 -21.38
N ALA A 2 4.61 -2.00 -20.89
CA ALA A 2 3.99 -3.10 -20.12
C ALA A 2 3.05 -2.69 -18.98
N GLN A 3 3.53 -1.77 -18.12
CA GLN A 3 2.75 -1.23 -17.00
C GLN A 3 1.53 -0.43 -17.46
N HIS A 4 1.61 0.21 -18.63
CA HIS A 4 0.51 1.00 -19.20
C HIS A 4 -0.57 0.08 -19.76
N ILE A 5 -0.18 -1.01 -20.44
CA ILE A 5 -1.10 -2.03 -20.95
C ILE A 5 -1.81 -2.73 -19.78
N ALA A 6 -1.05 -3.21 -18.78
CA ALA A 6 -1.64 -3.85 -17.60
C ALA A 6 -2.56 -2.90 -16.84
N HIS A 7 -2.20 -1.62 -16.71
CA HIS A 7 -3.06 -0.61 -16.09
C HIS A 7 -4.36 -0.40 -16.88
N LYS A 8 -4.28 -0.21 -18.20
CA LYS A 8 -5.47 -0.05 -19.08
C LYS A 8 -6.41 -1.26 -19.02
N LEU A 9 -5.88 -2.46 -18.85
CA LEU A 9 -6.67 -3.70 -18.72
C LEU A 9 -7.25 -3.90 -17.31
N ALA A 10 -6.57 -3.41 -16.27
CA ALA A 10 -6.99 -3.53 -14.88
C ALA A 10 -7.93 -2.41 -14.41
N GLU A 11 -7.90 -1.26 -15.09
CA GLU A 11 -8.71 -0.07 -14.78
C GLU A 11 -10.23 -0.32 -14.80
N PRO A 12 -10.80 -1.09 -15.76
CA PRO A 12 -12.22 -1.46 -15.73
C PRO A 12 -12.58 -2.41 -14.59
N LEU A 13 -11.61 -3.18 -14.08
CA LEU A 13 -11.82 -4.21 -13.07
C LEU A 13 -11.76 -3.66 -11.64
N MET A 14 -11.70 -2.34 -11.44
CA MET A 14 -11.60 -1.69 -10.12
C MET A 14 -10.40 -2.17 -9.27
N HIS A 15 -9.38 -2.76 -9.89
CA HIS A 15 -8.21 -3.24 -9.17
C HIS A 15 -7.26 -2.08 -8.84
N ARG A 16 -6.75 -2.08 -7.61
CA ARG A 16 -5.84 -1.04 -7.13
C ARG A 16 -4.38 -1.44 -7.31
N ARG A 17 -3.61 -0.57 -7.96
CA ARG A 17 -2.20 -0.81 -8.25
C ARG A 17 -1.31 -0.47 -7.05
N VAL A 18 -0.46 -1.42 -6.67
CA VAL A 18 0.63 -1.27 -5.69
C VAL A 18 1.92 -1.76 -6.33
N GLY A 19 2.71 -0.83 -6.88
CA GLY A 19 3.89 -1.19 -7.68
C GLY A 19 3.49 -1.94 -8.96
N ARG A 20 3.89 -3.22 -9.08
CA ARG A 20 3.54 -4.14 -10.18
C ARG A 20 2.39 -5.11 -9.83
N ARG A 21 1.77 -4.94 -8.66
CA ARG A 21 0.68 -5.80 -8.17
C ARG A 21 -0.64 -5.04 -8.23
N TYR A 22 -1.72 -5.77 -8.45
CA TYR A 22 -3.07 -5.26 -8.60
C TYR A 22 -3.97 -6.04 -7.65
N PHE A 23 -4.65 -5.36 -6.72
CA PHE A 23 -5.49 -6.00 -5.71
C PHE A 23 -6.94 -5.61 -5.88
N ASN A 24 -7.84 -6.57 -5.67
CA ASN A 24 -9.26 -6.32 -5.55
C ASN A 24 -9.56 -5.74 -4.16
N THR A 25 -10.35 -4.68 -4.08
CA THR A 25 -10.81 -4.10 -2.81
C THR A 25 -12.22 -4.56 -2.42
N ASN A 26 -12.91 -5.33 -3.26
CA ASN A 26 -14.28 -5.78 -3.03
C ASN A 26 -14.38 -7.15 -2.32
N ASP A 27 -13.27 -7.74 -1.89
CA ASP A 27 -13.35 -9.05 -1.24
C ASP A 27 -14.08 -8.93 0.10
N ALA A 28 -15.12 -9.74 0.25
CA ALA A 28 -16.01 -9.75 1.40
C ALA A 28 -15.21 -10.03 2.68
N VAL A 29 -15.19 -9.03 3.56
CA VAL A 29 -14.51 -9.12 4.84
C VAL A 29 -15.37 -9.99 5.77
N ASP A 30 -14.93 -11.21 6.06
CA ASP A 30 -15.54 -12.01 7.13
C ASP A 30 -15.42 -11.23 8.45
N PRO A 31 -16.52 -10.81 9.11
CA PRO A 31 -16.46 -10.01 10.32
C PRO A 31 -15.75 -10.71 11.47
N LYS A 32 -15.70 -12.05 11.50
CA LYS A 32 -15.05 -12.83 12.56
C LYS A 32 -13.54 -13.00 12.36
N ALA A 33 -13.04 -12.84 11.14
CA ALA A 33 -11.62 -12.97 10.85
C ALA A 33 -10.85 -11.73 11.32
N GLN A 34 -9.74 -11.92 12.05
CA GLN A 34 -8.83 -10.82 12.44
C GLN A 34 -8.00 -10.28 11.26
N LEU A 35 -7.96 -11.05 10.17
CA LEU A 35 -7.23 -10.76 8.94
C LEU A 35 -8.22 -10.52 7.80
N ALA A 36 -7.97 -9.51 6.98
CA ALA A 36 -8.58 -9.33 5.67
C ALA A 36 -7.60 -9.85 4.62
N VAL A 37 -8.05 -10.71 3.70
CA VAL A 37 -7.23 -11.21 2.61
C VAL A 37 -7.61 -10.44 1.35
N PHE A 38 -6.64 -9.74 0.77
CA PHE A 38 -6.80 -9.06 -0.51
C PHE A 38 -6.26 -9.97 -1.61
N CYS A 39 -7.15 -10.44 -2.48
CA CYS A 39 -6.76 -11.21 -3.66
C CYS A 39 -6.39 -10.26 -4.80
N GLY A 40 -5.48 -10.71 -5.65
CA GLY A 40 -4.94 -9.88 -6.71
C GLY A 40 -4.03 -10.63 -7.66
N PHE A 41 -3.34 -9.89 -8.51
CA PHE A 41 -2.37 -10.45 -9.44
C PHE A 41 -1.13 -9.57 -9.59
N TYR A 42 -0.01 -10.20 -9.86
CA TYR A 42 1.21 -9.57 -10.33
C TYR A 42 1.22 -9.60 -11.85
N ALA A 43 1.62 -8.50 -12.49
CA ALA A 43 1.80 -8.44 -13.93
C ALA A 43 3.19 -7.91 -14.28
N ALA A 44 3.91 -8.68 -15.10
CA ALA A 44 5.19 -8.26 -15.68
C ALA A 44 5.30 -8.69 -17.14
N LEU A 45 5.95 -7.86 -17.94
CA LEU A 45 6.28 -8.20 -19.32
C LEU A 45 7.78 -8.48 -19.37
N ASN A 46 8.12 -9.73 -19.63
CA ASN A 46 9.50 -10.18 -19.68
C ASN A 46 9.85 -10.54 -21.13
N PRO A 47 11.02 -10.13 -21.63
CA PRO A 47 11.53 -10.63 -22.89
C PRO A 47 11.95 -12.09 -22.72
N VAL A 48 11.42 -12.97 -23.56
CA VAL A 48 11.79 -14.39 -23.55
C VAL A 48 12.44 -14.74 -24.88
N GLY A 49 13.60 -15.39 -24.79
CA GLY A 49 14.30 -15.91 -25.95
C GLY A 49 13.49 -17.01 -26.61
N CYS A 50 13.19 -16.85 -27.88
CA CYS A 50 12.54 -17.87 -28.68
C CYS A 50 13.60 -18.85 -29.22
N PRO A 51 13.37 -20.17 -29.21
CA PRO A 51 14.29 -21.14 -29.82
C PRO A 51 14.54 -20.87 -31.32
N ALA A 52 13.58 -20.22 -31.99
CA ALA A 52 13.64 -19.86 -33.40
C ALA A 52 14.40 -18.54 -33.70
N GLY A 53 15.10 -17.96 -32.72
CA GLY A 53 15.86 -16.72 -32.90
C GLY A 53 14.97 -15.47 -32.88
N GLY A 54 14.73 -14.92 -31.70
CA GLY A 54 14.02 -13.65 -31.51
C GLY A 54 13.60 -13.41 -30.08
N ILE A 55 13.38 -12.15 -29.71
CA ILE A 55 12.85 -11.76 -28.41
C ILE A 55 11.34 -11.56 -28.55
N ARG A 56 10.53 -12.39 -27.89
CA ARG A 56 9.09 -12.19 -27.80
C ARG A 56 8.72 -11.64 -26.42
N PRO A 57 7.82 -10.65 -26.35
CA PRO A 57 7.31 -10.18 -25.07
C PRO A 57 6.36 -11.24 -24.49
N GLN A 58 6.71 -11.79 -23.33
CA GLN A 58 5.82 -12.67 -22.56
C GLN A 58 5.19 -11.85 -21.43
N LEU A 59 3.86 -11.86 -21.36
CA LEU A 59 3.15 -11.35 -20.20
C LEU A 59 3.06 -12.46 -19.15
N GLN A 60 3.73 -12.25 -18.02
CA GLN A 60 3.61 -13.08 -16.83
C GLN A 60 2.51 -12.51 -15.94
N LEU A 61 1.55 -13.37 -15.58
CA LEU A 61 0.48 -13.07 -14.63
C LEU A 61 0.51 -14.13 -13.52
N ASP A 62 0.72 -13.70 -12.29
CA ASP A 62 0.70 -14.59 -11.13
C ASP A 62 -0.36 -14.14 -10.13
N VAL A 63 -1.10 -15.08 -9.55
CA VAL A 63 -2.05 -14.78 -8.47
C VAL A 63 -1.29 -14.41 -7.21
N VAL A 64 -1.70 -13.31 -6.57
CA VAL A 64 -1.10 -12.82 -5.33
C VAL A 64 -2.18 -12.56 -4.30
N ASN A 65 -2.09 -13.25 -3.17
CA ASN A 65 -2.96 -13.00 -2.02
C ASN A 65 -2.15 -12.30 -0.94
N ARG A 66 -2.73 -11.27 -0.31
CA ARG A 66 -2.08 -10.55 0.79
C ARG A 66 -3.02 -10.44 1.98
N ALA A 67 -2.64 -11.11 3.06
CA ALA A 67 -3.29 -10.94 4.35
C ALA A 67 -2.86 -9.61 4.98
N VAL A 68 -3.84 -8.87 5.49
CA VAL A 68 -3.66 -7.60 6.18
C VAL A 68 -4.44 -7.67 7.47
N HIS A 69 -3.81 -7.25 8.57
CA HIS A 69 -4.50 -7.19 9.85
C HIS A 69 -5.56 -6.09 9.82
N LYS A 70 -6.75 -6.38 10.35
CA LYS A 70 -7.77 -5.35 10.57
C LYS A 70 -7.41 -4.35 11.67
N ARG A 71 -6.46 -4.71 12.55
CA ARG A 71 -6.02 -3.84 13.63
C ARG A 71 -5.31 -2.62 13.06
N THR A 72 -5.60 -1.48 13.63
CA THR A 72 -4.87 -0.26 13.31
C THR A 72 -3.43 -0.35 13.80
N LEU A 73 -2.55 0.51 13.29
CA LEU A 73 -1.17 0.59 13.81
C LEU A 73 -1.15 0.96 15.29
N LEU A 74 -2.10 1.79 15.73
CA LEU A 74 -2.24 2.22 17.12
C LEU A 74 -2.61 1.04 18.03
N GLU A 75 -3.63 0.27 17.66
CA GLU A 75 -4.03 -0.95 18.38
C GLU A 75 -2.93 -2.01 18.41
N SER A 76 -2.16 -2.12 17.33
CA SER A 76 -1.12 -3.14 17.20
C SER A 76 0.04 -2.93 18.18
N LEU A 77 0.22 -1.70 18.66
CA LEU A 77 1.30 -1.32 19.57
C LEU A 77 0.80 -1.12 21.02
N GLY A 78 -0.49 -1.40 21.29
CA GLY A 78 -1.06 -1.38 22.64
C GLY A 78 -1.06 -0.01 23.32
N LEU A 79 -0.94 1.06 22.54
CA LEU A 79 -0.90 2.43 23.06
C LEU A 79 -2.28 3.03 23.09
N GLU A 80 -3.01 2.70 24.14
CA GLU A 80 -4.21 3.43 24.51
C GLU A 80 -3.85 4.75 25.23
N ASP A 81 -2.64 4.84 25.80
CA ASP A 81 -2.18 6.02 26.55
C ASP A 81 -1.14 6.89 25.79
N PRO A 82 -1.41 8.19 25.59
CA PRO A 82 -0.47 9.12 24.95
C PRO A 82 0.82 9.38 25.75
N VAL A 83 0.82 9.08 27.06
CA VAL A 83 1.94 9.34 27.99
C VAL A 83 3.18 8.50 27.65
N ALA A 84 3.00 7.34 27.03
CA ALA A 84 4.11 6.44 26.68
C ALA A 84 4.89 6.87 25.41
N LEU A 85 4.45 7.92 24.69
CA LEU A 85 5.15 8.39 23.49
C LEU A 85 6.36 9.28 23.78
N ASP A 86 6.57 9.74 25.02
CA ASP A 86 7.76 10.52 25.40
C ASP A 86 8.97 9.64 25.75
N ASP A 87 8.76 8.34 25.90
CA ASP A 87 9.82 7.37 26.12
C ASP A 87 10.59 7.07 24.81
N GLU A 88 11.91 7.19 24.84
CA GLU A 88 12.78 6.90 23.70
C GLU A 88 12.72 5.42 23.28
N GLU A 89 12.56 4.49 24.23
CA GLU A 89 12.46 3.05 23.93
C GLU A 89 11.17 2.76 23.16
N VAL A 90 10.06 3.40 23.55
CA VAL A 90 8.78 3.28 22.86
C VAL A 90 8.90 3.85 21.45
N ARG A 91 9.50 5.05 21.29
CA ARG A 91 9.73 5.64 19.96
C ARG A 91 10.61 4.77 19.07
N PHE A 92 11.61 4.09 19.64
CA PHE A 92 12.48 3.17 18.92
C PHE A 92 11.70 1.96 18.38
N GLU A 93 10.89 1.31 19.22
CA GLU A 93 10.08 0.17 18.81
C GLU A 93 9.03 0.54 17.76
N TRP A 94 8.40 1.71 17.85
CA TRP A 94 7.55 2.24 16.79
C TRP A 94 8.26 2.36 15.45
N LYS A 95 9.45 2.96 15.44
CA LYS A 95 10.24 3.10 14.21
C LYS A 95 10.58 1.72 13.66
N ARG A 96 11.02 0.79 14.52
CA ARG A 96 11.35 -0.59 14.14
C ARG A 96 10.17 -1.33 13.52
N HIS A 97 8.98 -1.22 14.11
CA HIS A 97 7.79 -1.93 13.64
C HIS A 97 7.12 -1.28 12.43
N CYS A 98 7.03 0.05 12.40
CA CYS A 98 6.28 0.75 11.36
C CYS A 98 7.13 1.08 10.14
N GLN A 99 8.42 1.39 10.29
CA GLN A 99 9.23 1.85 9.17
C GLN A 99 9.44 0.72 8.15
N GLY A 100 9.09 0.97 6.89
CA GLY A 100 9.11 -0.01 5.81
C GLY A 100 7.87 -0.90 5.73
N ALA A 101 6.99 -0.88 6.74
CA ALA A 101 5.73 -1.62 6.73
C ALA A 101 4.81 -1.13 5.60
N THR A 102 3.99 -2.04 5.08
CA THR A 102 2.95 -1.73 4.10
C THR A 102 1.61 -1.61 4.83
N VAL A 103 0.97 -0.46 4.71
CA VAL A 103 -0.26 -0.13 5.42
C VAL A 103 -1.36 0.24 4.44
N ILE A 104 -2.61 0.05 4.84
CA ILE A 104 -3.78 0.40 4.04
C ILE A 104 -4.59 1.42 4.81
N THR A 105 -4.95 2.52 4.15
CA THR A 105 -5.86 3.50 4.71
C THR A 105 -7.30 3.01 4.60
N THR A 106 -8.07 3.11 5.67
CA THR A 106 -9.46 2.63 5.71
C THR A 106 -10.40 3.50 4.88
N TYR A 107 -10.25 4.82 4.93
CA TYR A 107 -11.17 5.77 4.29
C TYR A 107 -11.17 5.72 2.76
N ASN A 108 -10.05 5.35 2.16
CA ASN A 108 -9.95 5.29 0.70
C ASN A 108 -9.25 4.04 0.20
N HIS A 109 -8.95 3.03 1.01
CA HIS A 109 -8.28 1.77 0.62
C HIS A 109 -7.01 1.96 -0.23
N ARG A 110 -6.24 3.02 0.03
CA ARG A 110 -4.95 3.22 -0.63
C ARG A 110 -3.86 2.54 0.18
N VAL A 111 -2.93 1.91 -0.53
CA VAL A 111 -1.81 1.19 0.07
C VAL A 111 -0.59 2.09 0.06
N TYR A 112 0.03 2.26 1.22
CA TYR A 112 1.23 3.07 1.40
C TYR A 112 2.35 2.25 2.01
N ARG A 113 3.60 2.64 1.72
CA ARG A 113 4.77 2.15 2.44
C ARG A 113 5.25 3.25 3.37
N VAL A 114 5.29 2.95 4.66
CA VAL A 114 5.76 3.91 5.67
C VAL A 114 7.26 4.12 5.47
N LYS A 115 7.67 5.37 5.24
CA LYS A 115 9.09 5.73 5.04
C LYS A 115 9.76 6.19 6.33
N ALA A 116 9.01 6.90 7.16
CA ALA A 116 9.46 7.46 8.44
C ALA A 116 8.24 7.62 9.37
N VAL A 117 8.51 7.67 10.67
CA VAL A 117 7.52 7.96 11.72
C VAL A 117 7.97 9.25 12.40
N HIS A 118 7.07 10.24 12.43
CA HIS A 118 7.30 11.55 13.02
C HIS A 118 6.51 11.65 14.32
N PHE A 119 7.22 11.90 15.44
CA PHE A 119 6.62 12.08 16.78
C PHE A 119 6.46 13.56 17.13
N ASP A 120 7.07 14.45 16.34
CA ASP A 120 6.95 15.90 16.43
C ASP A 120 5.69 16.45 15.72
N LYS A 121 4.91 15.57 15.09
CA LYS A 121 3.70 15.90 14.31
C LYS A 121 2.47 15.26 14.92
N THR A 122 1.40 16.04 14.96
CA THR A 122 0.07 15.63 15.43
C THR A 122 -0.94 15.75 14.29
N PRO A 123 -2.16 15.18 14.42
CA PRO A 123 -3.23 15.38 13.45
C PRO A 123 -3.58 16.86 13.19
N ASP A 124 -3.36 17.73 14.17
CA ASP A 124 -3.59 19.19 14.05
C ASP A 124 -2.45 19.92 13.32
N SER A 125 -1.37 19.23 13.00
CA SER A 125 -0.26 19.82 12.24
C SER A 125 -0.67 20.10 10.79
N GLN A 126 -0.33 21.30 10.30
CA GLN A 126 -0.64 21.72 8.93
C GLN A 126 0.42 21.25 7.93
N PHE A 127 0.01 21.06 6.68
CA PHE A 127 0.91 20.73 5.57
C PHE A 127 0.46 21.42 4.28
N LEU A 128 1.42 21.81 3.45
CA LEU A 128 1.15 22.42 2.16
C LEU A 128 0.40 21.43 1.25
N HIS A 129 -0.84 21.73 0.93
CA HIS A 129 -1.64 20.97 -0.03
C HIS A 129 -1.31 21.42 -1.46
N TYR A 130 -1.02 20.46 -2.34
CA TYR A 130 -0.83 20.76 -3.76
C TYR A 130 -2.17 20.66 -4.49
N SER A 131 -2.68 21.81 -4.96
CA SER A 131 -3.85 21.84 -5.82
C SER A 131 -3.44 21.55 -7.27
N ARG A 132 -4.01 20.49 -7.86
CA ARG A 132 -3.77 20.18 -9.29
C ARG A 132 -4.43 21.17 -10.23
N GLU A 133 -5.55 21.76 -9.81
CA GLU A 133 -6.35 22.67 -10.65
C GLU A 133 -5.67 24.03 -10.78
N GLU A 134 -5.08 24.52 -9.70
CA GLU A 134 -4.41 25.83 -9.67
C GLU A 134 -2.89 25.72 -9.91
N GLN A 135 -2.32 24.50 -9.89
CA GLN A 135 -0.87 24.23 -9.90
C GLN A 135 -0.09 24.98 -8.80
N THR A 136 -0.77 25.37 -7.72
CA THR A 136 -0.23 26.14 -6.60
C THR A 136 -0.20 25.28 -5.33
N ARG A 137 0.68 25.68 -4.40
CA ARG A 137 0.75 25.11 -3.05
C ARG A 137 0.04 26.05 -2.10
N THR A 138 -1.05 25.59 -1.50
CA THR A 138 -1.80 26.32 -0.47
C THR A 138 -1.47 25.74 0.90
N ILE A 139 -1.40 26.59 1.92
CA ILE A 139 -1.14 26.20 3.31
C ILE A 139 -2.39 25.59 3.93
#